data_AF-A0A1H9U2C6-F1
#
_entry.id   AF-A0A1H9U2C6-F1
#
_cell.length_a   1.000
_cell.length_b   1.000
_cell.length_c   1.000
_cell.angle_alpha   90.00
_cell.angle_beta   90.00
_cell.angle_gamma   90.00
#
_symmetry.space_group_name_H-M   'P 1'
#
loop_
_entity.id
_entity.type
_entity.pdbx_description
1 polymer ?
#
loop_
_entity_poly.entity_id
_entity_poly.type
_entity_poly.pdbx_seq_one_letter_code
_entity_poly.pdbx_strand_id
1 'polypeptide(L)'
;MSEETEQQQPGAEVEETTDPAVTGEADAVSSPDGDTGETALEAGTQGESGAEPFDAKRAAAKIRKANSEAENLRKRLKELEPKAAELQRIKDAEKTESERLAGQLATANEQITKTRQRLVKSQVQALAGNTFADPEDAVGALDLDSYIDSDGDIDEAAIRADLDALLERKPHWAKPQPQPQEGPRRPAPDRTQASGANKTKAPDPAEEFAGWLSSQLKK
;
A
#
# COMPACT_ATOMS: atom_id res chain seq x y z
N MET A 1 11.86 -45.37 -2.55
CA MET A 1 11.72 -45.31 -4.01
C MET A 1 10.95 -44.03 -4.28
N SER A 2 11.55 -42.85 -4.14
CA SER A 2 12.72 -42.30 -4.87
C SER A 2 12.34 -41.89 -6.30
N GLU A 3 12.79 -40.68 -6.67
CA GLU A 3 12.76 -39.99 -7.97
C GLU A 3 11.46 -39.21 -8.24
N GLU A 4 11.36 -37.89 -8.05
CA GLU A 4 12.25 -36.75 -8.40
C GLU A 4 12.43 -36.62 -9.92
N THR A 5 11.73 -35.66 -10.53
CA THR A 5 12.14 -35.07 -11.80
C THR A 5 11.72 -33.61 -11.82
N GLU A 6 12.59 -32.82 -11.20
CA GLU A 6 12.86 -31.42 -11.44
C GLU A 6 13.24 -31.24 -12.92
N GLN A 7 12.58 -30.32 -13.64
CA GLN A 7 13.11 -29.78 -14.90
C GLN A 7 13.22 -28.27 -14.77
N GLN A 8 14.44 -27.88 -14.41
CA GLN A 8 14.96 -26.53 -14.43
C GLN A 8 15.75 -26.35 -15.73
N GLN A 9 15.48 -25.27 -16.46
CA GLN A 9 16.41 -24.73 -17.45
C GLN A 9 16.69 -23.25 -17.13
N PRO A 10 17.96 -22.80 -17.19
CA PRO A 10 18.39 -21.49 -16.73
C PRO A 10 18.58 -20.46 -17.86
N GLY A 11 18.48 -19.18 -17.50
CA GLY A 11 19.46 -18.12 -17.83
C GLY A 11 19.60 -17.62 -19.28
N ALA A 12 19.13 -16.39 -19.52
CA ALA A 12 19.74 -15.41 -20.44
C ALA A 12 19.34 -14.02 -19.91
N GLU A 13 20.20 -13.40 -19.10
CA GLU A 13 21.18 -12.37 -19.50
C GLU A 13 20.57 -11.00 -19.81
N VAL A 14 20.97 -10.06 -18.96
CA VAL A 14 20.78 -8.61 -18.99
C VAL A 14 21.70 -8.05 -20.06
N GLU A 15 21.19 -7.22 -20.98
CA GLU A 15 21.99 -6.15 -21.57
C GLU A 15 21.23 -4.82 -21.56
N GLU A 16 21.89 -3.89 -20.89
CA GLU A 16 21.69 -2.47 -20.73
C GLU A 16 22.45 -1.76 -21.85
N THR A 17 21.80 -0.99 -22.73
CA THR A 17 22.46 0.08 -23.50
C THR A 17 21.48 1.19 -23.92
N THR A 18 21.40 2.22 -23.07
CA THR A 18 21.49 3.66 -23.38
C THR A 18 21.06 4.20 -24.76
N ASP A 19 19.96 4.96 -24.80
CA ASP A 19 19.87 6.27 -25.48
C ASP A 19 20.66 7.31 -24.64
N PRO A 20 21.36 8.32 -25.21
CA PRO A 20 20.69 9.43 -25.90
C PRO A 20 21.53 10.18 -26.97
N ALA A 21 20.89 10.75 -27.99
CA ALA A 21 21.46 11.90 -28.71
C ALA A 21 20.35 12.80 -29.30
N VAL A 22 19.94 13.77 -28.50
CA VAL A 22 19.35 15.02 -28.98
C VAL A 22 20.49 15.91 -29.48
N THR A 23 20.39 16.43 -30.70
CA THR A 23 21.24 17.55 -31.16
C THR A 23 20.36 18.46 -31.98
N GLY A 24 20.24 19.70 -31.51
CA GLY A 24 19.34 20.71 -32.03
C GLY A 24 19.99 21.68 -33.02
N GLU A 25 19.25 22.78 -33.20
CA GLU A 25 19.55 24.03 -33.92
C GLU A 25 19.51 23.97 -35.45
N ALA A 26 19.05 24.99 -36.18
CA ALA A 26 18.13 26.11 -35.97
C ALA A 26 18.03 26.83 -37.35
N ASP A 27 16.87 27.44 -37.58
CA ASP A 27 16.67 28.72 -38.32
C ASP A 27 16.65 28.81 -39.87
N ALA A 28 15.87 29.81 -40.29
CA ALA A 28 15.92 30.64 -41.50
C ALA A 28 15.16 30.25 -42.79
N VAL A 29 13.86 30.60 -42.78
CA VAL A 29 13.04 31.38 -43.75
C VAL A 29 13.62 31.78 -45.15
N SER A 30 12.76 31.61 -46.17
CA SER A 30 12.46 32.49 -47.35
C SER A 30 13.21 32.36 -48.69
N SER A 31 12.44 31.89 -49.69
CA SER A 31 12.31 32.18 -51.15
C SER A 31 13.19 33.28 -51.80
N PRO A 32 13.57 33.21 -53.11
CA PRO A 32 12.62 33.24 -54.25
C PRO A 32 12.99 32.56 -55.59
N ASP A 33 11.94 32.34 -56.39
CA ASP A 33 11.73 32.49 -57.85
C ASP A 33 12.88 32.43 -58.90
N GLY A 34 12.54 31.88 -60.08
CA GLY A 34 13.34 31.82 -61.31
C GLY A 34 12.92 30.63 -62.18
N ASP A 35 11.83 30.70 -62.95
CA ASP A 35 11.63 31.38 -64.24
C ASP A 35 11.88 30.48 -65.47
N THR A 36 10.85 30.50 -66.33
CA THR A 36 10.68 30.15 -67.76
C THR A 36 11.06 28.79 -68.35
N GLY A 37 10.09 28.25 -69.08
CA GLY A 37 10.30 27.29 -70.16
C GLY A 37 8.98 26.76 -70.72
N GLU A 38 8.28 27.58 -71.50
CA GLU A 38 7.18 27.15 -72.38
C GLU A 38 7.54 25.89 -73.16
N THR A 39 6.68 24.87 -73.12
CA THR A 39 6.38 24.07 -74.31
C THR A 39 4.91 23.68 -74.27
N ALA A 40 4.14 24.30 -75.15
CA ALA A 40 2.87 23.75 -75.62
C ALA A 40 3.16 22.39 -76.27
N LEU A 41 2.56 21.32 -75.71
CA LEU A 41 2.27 20.09 -76.45
C LEU A 41 0.74 19.99 -76.49
N GLU A 42 0.15 20.50 -77.56
CA GLU A 42 -0.24 19.69 -78.72
C GLU A 42 -1.41 18.78 -78.37
N ALA A 43 -2.58 19.21 -78.84
CA ALA A 43 -3.77 18.40 -78.95
C ALA A 43 -3.49 17.23 -79.90
N GLY A 44 -3.01 16.12 -79.36
CA GLY A 44 -2.88 14.85 -80.05
C GLY A 44 -4.23 14.15 -80.15
N THR A 45 -5.03 14.50 -81.17
CA THR A 45 -6.05 13.58 -81.69
C THR A 45 -5.41 12.55 -82.62
N GLN A 46 -5.86 11.29 -82.45
CA GLN A 46 -5.68 10.10 -83.31
C GLN A 46 -4.40 9.29 -83.05
N GLY A 47 -4.43 7.96 -82.91
CA GLY A 47 -5.44 6.90 -83.00
C GLY A 47 -4.86 5.68 -82.28
N GLU A 48 -5.61 4.70 -81.81
CA GLU A 48 -6.29 3.72 -82.64
C GLU A 48 -7.54 3.19 -81.93
N SER A 49 -8.55 3.00 -82.75
CA SER A 49 -9.79 2.28 -82.53
C SER A 49 -9.61 0.91 -81.87
N GLY A 50 -9.72 0.89 -80.55
CA GLY A 50 -10.25 -0.23 -79.78
C GLY A 50 -11.43 0.23 -78.93
N ALA A 51 -12.23 1.17 -79.42
CA ALA A 51 -13.44 1.61 -78.75
C ALA A 51 -14.45 0.46 -78.79
N GLU A 52 -14.36 -0.47 -77.82
CA GLU A 52 -15.52 -1.28 -77.48
C GLU A 52 -16.68 -0.29 -77.27
N PRO A 53 -17.83 -0.48 -77.96
CA PRO A 53 -18.98 0.38 -77.73
C PRO A 53 -19.28 0.35 -76.24
N PHE A 54 -19.56 1.50 -75.62
CA PHE A 54 -19.97 1.57 -74.22
C PHE A 54 -21.10 0.57 -74.00
N ASP A 55 -20.76 -0.57 -73.38
CA ASP A 55 -21.72 -1.63 -73.15
C ASP A 55 -22.55 -1.22 -71.93
N ALA A 56 -23.60 -0.47 -72.23
CA ALA A 56 -24.57 0.00 -71.24
C ALA A 56 -25.13 -1.15 -70.39
N LYS A 57 -25.19 -2.38 -70.91
CA LYS A 57 -25.64 -3.55 -70.15
C LYS A 57 -24.59 -4.02 -69.14
N ARG A 58 -23.31 -4.11 -69.53
CA ARG A 58 -22.20 -4.43 -68.60
C ARG A 58 -22.02 -3.36 -67.53
N ALA A 59 -22.11 -2.08 -67.89
CA ALA A 59 -22.05 -0.98 -66.94
C ALA A 59 -23.22 -1.02 -65.94
N ALA A 60 -24.45 -1.21 -66.43
CA ALA A 60 -25.63 -1.35 -65.58
C ALA A 60 -25.54 -2.57 -64.64
N ALA A 61 -24.98 -3.70 -65.10
CA ALA A 61 -24.77 -4.88 -64.27
C ALA A 61 -23.75 -4.63 -63.14
N LYS A 62 -22.66 -3.93 -63.42
CA LYS A 62 -21.66 -3.53 -62.41
C LYS A 62 -22.26 -2.57 -61.38
N ILE A 63 -23.05 -1.58 -61.82
CA ILE A 63 -23.72 -0.63 -60.92
C ILE A 63 -24.71 -1.37 -60.01
N ARG A 64 -25.52 -2.30 -60.56
CA ARG A 64 -26.44 -3.11 -59.75
C ARG A 64 -25.71 -3.96 -58.71
N LYS A 65 -24.60 -4.59 -59.09
CA LYS A 65 -23.77 -5.37 -58.16
C LYS A 65 -23.22 -4.49 -57.05
N ALA A 66 -22.59 -3.36 -57.39
CA ALA A 66 -22.06 -2.40 -56.42
C ALA A 66 -23.14 -1.86 -55.47
N ASN A 67 -24.34 -1.57 -55.99
CA ASN A 67 -25.46 -1.13 -55.16
C ASN A 67 -25.92 -2.23 -54.19
N SER A 68 -26.01 -3.49 -54.65
CA SER A 68 -26.38 -4.61 -53.78
C SER A 68 -25.33 -4.89 -52.70
N GLU A 69 -24.04 -4.75 -53.02
CA GLU A 69 -22.95 -4.87 -52.05
C GLU A 69 -22.98 -3.74 -51.04
N ALA A 70 -23.19 -2.49 -51.48
CA ALA A 70 -23.34 -1.34 -50.60
C ALA A 70 -24.56 -1.47 -49.68
N GLU A 71 -25.70 -1.98 -50.17
CA GLU A 71 -26.87 -2.27 -49.33
C GLU A 71 -26.60 -3.35 -48.29
N ASN A 72 -25.90 -4.43 -48.67
CA ASN A 72 -25.55 -5.50 -47.74
C ASN A 72 -24.55 -5.03 -46.68
N LEU A 73 -23.56 -4.20 -47.06
CA LEU A 73 -22.63 -3.59 -46.12
C LEU A 73 -23.35 -2.63 -45.16
N ARG A 74 -24.28 -1.81 -45.66
CA ARG A 74 -25.10 -0.94 -44.81
C ARG A 74 -25.95 -1.72 -43.82
N LYS A 75 -26.54 -2.84 -44.25
CA LYS A 75 -27.31 -3.74 -43.35
C LYS A 75 -26.41 -4.31 -42.25
N ARG A 76 -25.24 -4.83 -42.62
CA ARG A 76 -24.26 -5.36 -41.66
C ARG A 76 -23.75 -4.29 -40.69
N LEU A 77 -23.45 -3.09 -41.17
CA LEU A 77 -23.05 -1.97 -40.31
C LEU A 77 -24.16 -1.62 -39.32
N LYS A 78 -25.41 -1.52 -39.78
CA LYS A 78 -26.56 -1.25 -38.92
C LYS A 78 -26.79 -2.33 -37.85
N GLU A 79 -26.41 -3.57 -38.11
CA GLU A 79 -26.46 -4.67 -37.14
C GLU A 79 -25.26 -4.72 -36.18
N LEU A 80 -24.08 -4.29 -36.64
CA LEU A 80 -22.83 -4.34 -35.85
C LEU A 80 -22.64 -3.10 -34.99
N GLU A 81 -23.04 -1.92 -35.45
CA GLU A 81 -22.98 -0.66 -34.71
C GLU A 81 -23.59 -0.74 -33.30
N PRO A 82 -24.83 -1.24 -33.09
CA PRO A 82 -25.39 -1.33 -31.74
C PRO A 82 -24.63 -2.32 -30.86
N LYS A 83 -24.10 -3.42 -31.43
CA LYS A 83 -23.30 -4.40 -30.69
C LYS A 83 -21.95 -3.82 -30.27
N ALA A 84 -21.29 -3.06 -31.14
CA ALA A 84 -20.05 -2.37 -30.83
C ALA A 84 -20.26 -1.32 -29.73
N ALA A 85 -21.35 -0.54 -29.83
CA ALA A 85 -21.72 0.43 -28.80
C ALA A 85 -22.00 -0.24 -27.45
N GLU A 86 -22.69 -1.39 -27.43
CA GLU A 86 -22.96 -2.13 -26.20
C GLU A 86 -21.70 -2.72 -25.57
N LEU A 87 -20.82 -3.31 -26.39
CA LEU A 87 -19.51 -3.79 -25.93
C LEU A 87 -18.67 -2.65 -25.35
N GLN A 88 -18.75 -1.45 -25.93
CA GLN A 88 -18.03 -0.30 -25.41
C GLN A 88 -18.60 0.16 -24.06
N ARG A 89 -19.93 0.20 -23.91
CA ARG A 89 -20.58 0.51 -22.62
C ARG A 89 -20.21 -0.48 -21.53
N ILE A 90 -20.22 -1.78 -21.83
CA ILE A 90 -19.83 -2.82 -20.86
C ILE A 90 -18.36 -2.62 -20.46
N LYS A 91 -17.46 -2.42 -21.44
CA LYS A 91 -16.04 -2.17 -21.14
C LYS A 91 -15.82 -0.92 -20.31
N ASP A 92 -16.55 0.16 -20.57
CA ASP A 92 -16.41 1.39 -19.80
C ASP A 92 -16.96 1.22 -18.38
N ALA A 93 -18.06 0.47 -18.22
CA ALA A 93 -18.59 0.10 -16.90
C ALA A 93 -17.62 -0.83 -16.13
N GLU A 94 -17.08 -1.87 -16.78
CA GLU A 94 -16.10 -2.77 -16.17
C GLU A 94 -14.80 -2.05 -15.80
N LYS A 95 -14.32 -1.14 -16.66
CA LYS A 95 -13.15 -0.31 -16.35
C LYS A 95 -13.38 0.53 -15.10
N THR A 96 -14.50 1.25 -15.04
CA THR A 96 -14.84 2.07 -13.86
C THR A 96 -15.02 1.25 -12.59
N GLU A 97 -15.60 0.05 -12.68
CA GLU A 97 -15.66 -0.87 -11.56
C GLU A 97 -14.28 -1.43 -11.18
N SER A 98 -13.44 -1.78 -12.14
CA SER A 98 -12.09 -2.27 -11.91
C SER A 98 -11.21 -1.22 -11.23
N GLU A 99 -11.32 0.05 -11.63
CA GLU A 99 -10.62 1.17 -11.00
C GLU A 99 -11.09 1.39 -9.56
N ARG A 100 -12.42 1.32 -9.34
CA ARG A 100 -13.00 1.40 -7.99
C ARG A 100 -12.51 0.27 -7.10
N LEU A 101 -12.52 -0.97 -7.59
CA LEU A 101 -12.05 -2.14 -6.84
C LEU A 101 -10.54 -2.07 -6.59
N ALA A 102 -9.74 -1.64 -7.57
CA ALA A 102 -8.31 -1.43 -7.39
C ALA A 102 -8.01 -0.37 -6.32
N GLY A 103 -8.76 0.74 -6.31
CA GLY A 103 -8.66 1.75 -5.25
C GLY A 103 -9.04 1.21 -3.86
N GLN A 104 -10.10 0.41 -3.78
CA GLN A 104 -10.50 -0.25 -2.54
C GLN A 104 -9.45 -1.25 -2.04
N LEU A 105 -8.85 -2.03 -2.93
CA LEU A 105 -7.77 -2.95 -2.58
C LEU A 105 -6.50 -2.21 -2.13
N ALA A 106 -6.11 -1.14 -2.81
CA ALA A 106 -4.96 -0.33 -2.42
C ALA A 106 -5.15 0.26 -1.00
N THR A 107 -6.31 0.86 -0.74
CA THR A 107 -6.63 1.42 0.58
C THR A 107 -6.72 0.35 1.66
N ALA A 108 -7.28 -0.82 1.37
CA ALA A 108 -7.32 -1.94 2.31
C ALA A 108 -5.91 -2.45 2.63
N ASN A 109 -5.05 -2.63 1.63
CA ASN A 109 -3.66 -3.08 1.80
C ASN A 109 -2.84 -2.07 2.62
N GLU A 110 -3.03 -0.77 2.38
CA GLU A 110 -2.39 0.27 3.17
C GLU A 110 -2.82 0.23 4.64
N GLN A 111 -4.11 0.03 4.90
CA GLN A 111 -4.64 -0.10 6.26
C GLN A 111 -4.11 -1.36 6.97
N ILE A 112 -4.05 -2.49 6.27
CA ILE A 112 -3.47 -3.74 6.78
C ILE A 112 -2.00 -3.52 7.14
N THR A 113 -1.21 -2.92 6.26
CA THR A 113 0.21 -2.64 6.48
C THR A 113 0.41 -1.74 7.71
N LYS A 114 -0.34 -0.64 7.80
CA LYS A 114 -0.30 0.26 8.97
C LYS A 114 -0.69 -0.44 10.27
N THR A 115 -1.65 -1.36 10.21
CA THR A 115 -2.10 -2.11 11.39
C THR A 115 -1.04 -3.11 11.84
N ARG A 116 -0.42 -3.83 10.90
CA ARG A 116 0.70 -4.75 11.17
C ARG A 116 1.90 -4.03 11.79
N GLN A 117 2.29 -2.88 11.25
CA GLN A 117 3.35 -2.05 11.83
C GLN A 117 3.05 -1.59 13.26
N ARG A 118 1.81 -1.18 13.54
CA ARG A 118 1.38 -0.82 14.90
C ARG A 118 1.39 -2.03 15.83
N LEU A 119 1.02 -3.21 15.33
CA LEU A 119 1.01 -4.44 16.08
C LEU A 119 2.45 -4.84 16.47
N VAL A 120 3.38 -4.88 15.53
CA VAL A 120 4.80 -5.14 15.81
C VAL A 120 5.36 -4.12 16.79
N LYS A 121 5.10 -2.83 16.57
CA LYS A 121 5.51 -1.78 17.52
C LYS A 121 5.01 -2.09 18.93
N SER A 122 3.73 -2.43 19.08
CA SER A 122 3.14 -2.74 20.40
C SER A 122 3.73 -4.01 21.01
N GLN A 123 4.06 -5.01 20.19
CA GLN A 123 4.68 -6.25 20.63
C GLN A 123 6.11 -6.02 21.12
N VAL A 124 6.91 -5.27 20.37
CA VAL A 124 8.26 -4.86 20.77
C VAL A 124 8.19 -4.06 22.07
N GLN A 125 7.26 -3.10 22.17
CA GLN A 125 7.07 -2.31 23.39
C GLN A 125 6.68 -3.18 24.59
N ALA A 126 5.81 -4.18 24.40
CA ALA A 126 5.41 -5.10 25.45
C ALA A 126 6.56 -5.99 25.93
N LEU A 127 7.37 -6.53 25.01
CA LEU A 127 8.54 -7.34 25.35
C LEU A 127 9.63 -6.49 26.00
N ALA A 128 9.90 -5.31 25.44
CA ALA A 128 10.90 -4.38 25.96
C ALA A 128 10.50 -3.77 27.31
N GLY A 129 9.21 -3.61 27.61
CA GLY A 129 8.73 -3.04 28.89
C GLY A 129 9.19 -3.83 30.13
N ASN A 130 9.55 -5.11 29.94
CA ASN A 130 10.06 -5.95 31.01
C ASN A 130 11.56 -5.76 31.26
N THR A 131 12.35 -5.46 30.22
CA THR A 131 13.82 -5.50 30.26
C THR A 131 14.50 -4.14 30.04
N PHE A 132 13.88 -3.22 29.32
CA PHE A 132 14.39 -1.88 29.01
C PHE A 132 13.90 -0.85 30.02
N ALA A 133 14.72 0.18 30.25
CA ALA A 133 14.34 1.35 31.04
C ALA A 133 13.30 2.21 30.30
N ASP A 134 13.47 2.39 28.99
CA ASP A 134 12.50 2.99 28.08
C ASP A 134 12.22 2.03 26.92
N PRO A 135 10.99 1.51 26.77
CA PRO A 135 10.67 0.60 25.69
C PRO A 135 10.60 1.28 24.30
N GLU A 136 10.45 2.61 24.20
CA GLU A 136 10.47 3.30 22.91
C GLU A 136 11.88 3.35 22.31
N ASP A 137 12.94 3.34 23.12
CA ASP A 137 14.33 3.27 22.65
C ASP A 137 14.59 1.96 21.88
N ALA A 138 13.97 0.87 22.31
CA ALA A 138 14.05 -0.42 21.62
C ALA A 138 13.33 -0.36 20.26
N VAL A 139 12.12 0.20 20.22
CA VAL A 139 11.33 0.37 18.99
C VAL A 139 12.10 1.19 17.95
N GLY A 140 12.80 2.24 18.37
CA GLY A 140 13.57 3.09 17.46
C GLY A 140 14.90 2.48 16.98
N ALA A 141 15.38 1.41 17.62
CA ALA A 141 16.65 0.77 17.30
C ALA A 141 16.52 -0.51 16.45
N LEU A 142 15.32 -1.06 16.35
CA LEU A 142 15.00 -2.31 15.65
C LEU A 142 14.31 -2.02 14.32
N ASP A 143 14.49 -2.91 13.34
CA ASP A 143 13.77 -2.84 12.07
C ASP A 143 12.44 -3.59 12.17
N LEU A 144 11.35 -2.87 12.42
CA LEU A 144 10.05 -3.46 12.72
C LEU A 144 9.48 -4.29 11.57
N ASP A 145 9.75 -3.92 10.32
CA ASP A 145 9.21 -4.62 9.15
C ASP A 145 9.88 -5.98 8.95
N SER A 146 11.10 -6.17 9.47
CA SER A 146 11.85 -7.44 9.38
C SER A 146 11.23 -8.59 10.18
N TYR A 147 10.39 -8.28 11.17
CA TYR A 147 9.74 -9.27 12.04
C TYR A 147 8.39 -9.74 11.53
N ILE A 148 7.93 -9.23 10.39
CA ILE A 148 6.67 -9.61 9.76
C ILE A 148 7.00 -10.58 8.62
N ASP A 149 6.47 -11.79 8.67
CA ASP A 149 6.67 -12.77 7.60
C ASP A 149 5.73 -12.53 6.39
N SER A 150 5.83 -13.41 5.39
CA SER A 150 5.00 -13.33 4.18
C SER A 150 3.51 -13.54 4.45
N ASP A 151 3.16 -14.28 5.51
CA ASP A 151 1.78 -14.54 5.91
C ASP A 151 1.22 -13.37 6.73
N GLY A 152 2.11 -12.53 7.28
CA GLY A 152 1.82 -11.38 8.11
C GLY A 152 1.83 -11.68 9.60
N ASP A 153 2.36 -12.83 9.99
CA ASP A 153 2.59 -13.21 11.38
C ASP A 153 3.89 -12.55 11.89
N ILE A 154 3.94 -12.36 13.21
CA ILE A 154 5.04 -11.66 13.88
C ILE A 154 5.97 -12.69 14.49
N ASP A 155 7.24 -12.69 14.10
CA ASP A 155 8.26 -13.52 14.71
C ASP A 155 8.68 -12.96 16.08
N GLU A 156 7.94 -13.33 17.12
CA GLU A 156 8.27 -12.92 18.48
C GLU A 156 9.60 -13.49 18.99
N ALA A 157 10.09 -14.60 18.42
CA ALA A 157 11.35 -15.20 18.86
C ALA A 157 12.52 -14.37 18.35
N ALA A 158 12.48 -13.93 17.09
CA ALA A 158 13.43 -13.00 16.52
C ALA A 158 13.46 -11.66 17.28
N ILE A 159 12.29 -11.10 17.61
CA ILE A 159 12.20 -9.86 18.40
C ILE A 159 12.92 -10.01 19.75
N ARG A 160 12.70 -11.12 20.47
CA ARG A 160 13.35 -11.36 21.77
C ARG A 160 14.86 -11.47 21.62
N ALA A 161 15.33 -12.23 20.64
CA ALA A 161 16.76 -12.39 20.39
C ALA A 161 17.46 -11.06 20.10
N ASP A 162 16.84 -10.22 19.26
CA ASP A 162 17.41 -8.91 18.91
C ASP A 162 17.33 -7.91 20.08
N LEU A 163 16.27 -7.97 20.90
CA LEU A 163 16.18 -7.19 22.13
C LEU A 163 17.31 -7.54 23.11
N ASP A 164 17.59 -8.82 23.29
CA ASP A 164 18.68 -9.29 24.15
C ASP A 164 20.05 -8.85 23.60
N ALA A 165 20.30 -9.03 22.30
CA ALA A 165 21.52 -8.55 21.63
C ALA A 165 21.68 -7.02 21.72
N LEU A 166 20.57 -6.28 21.68
CA LEU A 166 20.57 -4.84 21.84
C LEU A 166 20.98 -4.41 23.26
N LEU A 167 20.53 -5.12 24.29
CA LEU A 167 20.93 -4.87 25.68
C LEU A 167 22.40 -5.20 25.92
N GLU A 168 22.93 -6.26 25.30
CA GLU A 168 24.36 -6.58 25.36
C GLU A 168 25.22 -5.45 24.76
N ARG A 169 24.77 -4.89 23.63
CA ARG A 169 25.45 -3.76 22.98
C ARG A 169 25.26 -2.44 23.73
N LYS A 170 24.10 -2.25 24.36
CA LYS A 170 23.71 -1.00 25.05
C LYS A 170 23.23 -1.28 26.48
N PRO A 171 24.15 -1.62 27.40
CA PRO A 171 23.78 -2.04 28.75
C PRO A 171 23.12 -0.94 29.59
N HIS A 172 23.32 0.33 29.24
CA HIS A 172 22.68 1.47 29.91
C HIS A 172 21.18 1.61 29.58
N TRP A 173 20.68 0.90 28.57
CA TRP A 173 19.25 0.85 28.24
C TRP A 173 18.51 -0.19 29.07
N ALA A 174 19.24 -1.09 29.74
CA ALA A 174 18.63 -2.07 30.63
C ALA A 174 17.94 -1.36 31.79
N LYS A 175 16.76 -1.86 32.13
CA LYS A 175 16.05 -1.43 33.33
C LYS A 175 16.97 -1.65 34.53
N PRO A 176 17.16 -0.65 35.41
CA PRO A 176 17.89 -0.89 36.64
C PRO A 176 17.18 -2.01 37.37
N GLN A 177 17.89 -3.12 37.58
CA GLN A 177 17.40 -4.18 38.43
C GLN A 177 16.96 -3.52 39.73
N PRO A 178 15.75 -3.82 40.25
CA PRO A 178 15.41 -3.44 41.60
C PRO A 178 16.44 -4.15 42.47
N GLN A 179 17.53 -3.45 42.76
CA GLN A 179 18.33 -3.79 43.91
C GLN A 179 17.33 -3.86 45.07
N PRO A 180 17.48 -4.79 46.03
CA PRO A 180 16.69 -4.79 47.23
C PRO A 180 17.01 -3.51 48.04
N GLN A 181 16.54 -2.37 47.53
CA GLN A 181 16.44 -1.12 48.23
C GLN A 181 15.21 -1.28 49.09
N GLU A 182 15.49 -1.54 50.37
CA GLU A 182 14.90 -0.80 51.47
C GLU A 182 13.78 0.13 50.97
N GLY A 183 12.53 -0.27 51.22
CA GLY A 183 11.37 0.56 50.90
C GLY A 183 11.49 1.97 51.50
N PRO A 184 10.51 2.86 51.27
CA PRO A 184 10.55 4.24 51.74
C PRO A 184 11.10 4.26 53.16
N ARG A 185 12.29 4.85 53.36
CA ARG A 185 12.98 4.78 54.65
C ARG A 185 12.00 5.27 55.69
N ARG A 186 11.39 4.33 56.41
CA ARG A 186 10.42 4.70 57.43
C ARG A 186 11.22 5.56 58.39
N PRO A 187 10.80 6.81 58.68
CA PRO A 187 11.45 7.56 59.72
C PRO A 187 11.49 6.65 60.94
N ALA A 188 12.66 6.55 61.57
CA ALA A 188 12.83 5.67 62.73
C ALA A 188 11.69 5.95 63.71
N PRO A 189 10.97 4.92 64.22
CA PRO A 189 9.83 5.13 65.10
C PRO A 189 10.23 6.02 66.28
N ASP A 190 9.71 7.25 66.30
CA ASP A 190 9.99 8.18 67.37
C ASP A 190 9.27 7.69 68.63
N ARG A 191 10.06 7.14 69.55
CA ARG A 191 9.56 6.59 70.83
C ARG A 191 8.96 7.66 71.73
N THR A 192 9.19 8.95 71.44
CA THR A 192 8.62 10.07 72.19
C THR A 192 7.22 10.48 71.71
N GLN A 193 6.79 10.01 70.53
CA GLN A 193 5.43 10.26 70.00
C GLN A 193 4.41 9.17 70.38
N ALA A 194 4.86 8.00 70.82
CA ALA A 194 3.99 6.89 71.22
C ALA A 194 3.64 6.93 72.73
N SER A 195 3.21 8.08 73.24
CA SER A 195 2.89 8.27 74.67
C SER A 195 1.52 7.69 75.10
N GLY A 196 0.82 6.95 74.24
CA GLY A 196 -0.53 6.44 74.54
C GLY A 196 -0.83 4.98 74.18
N ALA A 197 0.06 4.29 73.46
CA ALA A 197 -0.26 3.01 72.83
C ALA A 197 -0.03 1.76 73.71
N ASN A 198 0.58 1.91 74.89
CA ASN A 198 0.89 0.79 75.79
C ASN A 198 -0.15 0.60 76.89
N LYS A 199 -1.45 0.70 76.56
CA LYS A 199 -2.52 0.24 77.47
C LYS A 199 -2.66 -1.26 77.29
N THR A 200 -2.19 -2.04 78.26
CA THR A 200 -2.19 -3.52 78.25
C THR A 200 -3.57 -4.16 78.42
N LYS A 201 -4.64 -3.35 78.44
CA LYS A 201 -6.02 -3.83 78.52
C LYS A 201 -6.93 -2.87 77.75
N ALA A 202 -7.74 -3.40 76.84
CA ALA A 202 -8.85 -2.65 76.28
C ALA A 202 -9.81 -2.28 77.42
N PRO A 203 -10.35 -1.04 77.48
CA PRO A 203 -11.31 -0.66 78.50
C PRO A 203 -12.53 -1.59 78.42
N ASP A 204 -13.00 -2.05 79.58
CA ASP A 204 -14.19 -2.88 79.65
C ASP A 204 -15.40 -1.99 79.27
N PRO A 205 -16.21 -2.35 78.26
CA PRO A 205 -17.36 -1.56 77.86
C PRO A 205 -18.35 -1.30 79.01
N ALA A 206 -18.39 -2.18 80.02
CA ALA A 206 -19.20 -1.96 81.22
C ALA A 206 -18.71 -0.78 82.08
N GLU A 207 -17.39 -0.60 82.19
CA GLU A 207 -16.78 0.52 82.93
C GLU A 207 -17.00 1.85 82.20
N GLU A 208 -16.93 1.85 80.86
CA GLU A 208 -17.20 3.03 80.05
C GLU A 208 -18.67 3.46 80.16
N PHE A 209 -19.60 2.50 80.10
CA PHE A 209 -21.02 2.78 80.27
C PHE A 209 -21.35 3.27 81.68
N ALA A 210 -20.74 2.70 82.72
CA ALA A 210 -20.91 3.17 84.10
C ALA A 210 -20.35 4.59 84.31
N GLY A 211 -19.20 4.90 83.72
CA GLY A 211 -18.62 6.24 83.72
C GLY A 211 -19.54 7.25 83.01
N TRP A 212 -20.12 6.87 81.89
CA TRP A 212 -21.09 7.70 81.18
C TRP A 212 -22.38 7.92 81.99
N LEU A 213 -22.96 6.87 82.56
CA LEU A 213 -24.21 6.95 83.33
C LEU A 213 -24.04 7.84 84.58
N SER A 214 -22.92 7.67 85.29
CA SER A 214 -22.60 8.48 86.48
C SER A 214 -22.33 9.95 86.16
N SER A 215 -21.89 10.27 84.94
CA SER A 215 -21.75 11.66 84.47
C SER A 215 -23.09 12.35 84.19
N GLN A 216 -24.10 11.59 83.75
CA GLN A 216 -25.45 12.10 83.47
C GLN A 216 -26.30 12.27 84.74
N LEU A 217 -26.04 11.44 85.77
CA LEU A 217 -26.76 11.48 87.05
C LEU A 217 -26.23 12.53 88.04
N LYS A 218 -25.11 13.21 87.74
CA LYS A 218 -24.51 14.27 88.58
C LYS A 218 -24.92 15.69 88.16
N LYS A 219 -26.02 15.84 87.41
CA LYS A 219 -26.67 17.12 87.15
C LYS A 219 -27.97 17.25 87.92
#